data_AF-A0A5M3WMJ2-F1
#
_entry.id   AF-A0A5M3WMJ2-F1
#
_cell.length_a   1.000
_cell.length_b   1.000
_cell.length_c   1.000
_cell.angle_alpha   90.00
_cell.angle_beta   90.00
_cell.angle_gamma   90.00
#
_symmetry.space_group_name_H-M   'P 1'
#
loop_
_entity.id
_entity.type
_entity.pdbx_description
1 polymer ?
#
loop_
_entity_poly.entity_id
_entity_poly.type
_entity_poly.pdbx_seq_one_letter_code
_entity_poly.pdbx_strand_id
1 'polypeptide(L)'
;MRIVRLAIVAVAATTFLTACGLGANTALCAEATKALLDYTSQVTTAGTDIAAINKANTDLSGKLTDISAKADGDLKKTLDSMASTWADLKIDASDPNSITEFTSKSANFDSELRAACS
;
A
#
# COMPACT_ATOMS: atom_id res chain seq x y z
N MET A 1 8.77 12.01 62.26
CA MET A 1 7.62 11.10 62.24
C MET A 1 6.89 11.25 60.90
N ARG A 2 6.61 10.12 60.23
CA ARG A 2 5.66 9.90 59.10
C ARG A 2 5.97 10.69 57.81
N ILE A 3 6.77 10.17 56.88
CA ILE A 3 6.47 9.10 55.89
C ILE A 3 5.15 9.33 55.15
N VAL A 4 5.23 9.82 53.91
CA VAL A 4 4.41 9.32 52.79
C VAL A 4 5.33 9.16 51.58
N ARG A 5 5.62 7.90 51.25
CA ARG A 5 6.38 7.48 50.07
C ARG A 5 5.43 7.46 48.88
N LEU A 6 5.62 8.34 47.91
CA LEU A 6 5.00 8.20 46.58
C LEU A 6 5.85 7.22 45.78
N ALA A 7 5.54 5.93 45.91
CA ALA A 7 6.03 4.88 45.03
C ALA A 7 5.01 4.68 43.92
N ILE A 8 5.24 5.29 42.75
CA ILE A 8 4.55 4.92 41.51
C ILE A 8 5.56 5.02 40.35
N VAL A 9 6.53 4.12 40.30
CA VAL A 9 7.22 3.78 39.04
C VAL A 9 7.66 2.33 39.12
N ALA A 10 6.92 1.45 38.45
CA ALA A 10 7.40 0.22 37.80
C ALA A 10 6.18 -0.45 37.18
N VAL A 11 5.65 0.13 36.10
CA VAL A 11 4.86 -0.66 35.16
C VAL A 11 5.79 -1.76 34.66
N ALA A 12 5.39 -3.00 34.90
CA ALA A 12 6.14 -4.20 34.59
C ALA A 12 6.69 -4.14 33.15
N ALA A 13 8.01 -4.20 33.03
CA ALA A 13 8.67 -4.51 31.79
C ALA A 13 8.37 -5.97 31.40
N THR A 14 8.36 -6.22 30.08
CA THR A 14 8.28 -7.53 29.38
C THR A 14 6.86 -8.10 29.30
N THR A 15 6.10 -7.93 28.22
CA THR A 15 6.40 -8.32 26.83
C THR A 15 5.64 -7.45 25.81
N PHE A 16 6.29 -6.47 25.18
CA PHE A 16 5.83 -5.88 23.91
C PHE A 16 6.93 -5.99 22.87
N LEU A 17 7.23 -7.22 22.46
CA LEU A 17 8.13 -7.52 21.34
C LEU A 17 7.43 -7.41 19.97
N THR A 18 6.44 -6.52 19.80
CA THR A 18 5.87 -6.20 18.47
C THR A 18 6.22 -4.80 17.97
N ALA A 19 7.05 -4.05 18.70
CA ALA A 19 7.38 -2.66 18.37
C ALA A 19 8.42 -2.47 17.24
N CYS A 20 8.68 -3.48 16.39
CA CYS A 20 9.58 -3.31 15.24
C CYS A 20 8.86 -3.00 13.91
N GLY A 21 7.52 -2.90 13.89
CA GLY A 21 6.74 -2.72 12.65
C GLY A 21 5.82 -1.51 12.60
N LEU A 22 5.41 -0.95 13.74
CA LEU A 22 4.39 0.12 13.77
C LEU A 22 4.85 1.42 13.10
N GLY A 23 6.12 1.82 13.25
CA GLY A 23 6.64 3.03 12.59
C GLY A 23 7.01 2.81 11.11
N ALA A 24 7.60 1.65 10.79
CA ALA A 24 7.99 1.31 9.43
C ALA A 24 6.76 1.13 8.53
N ASN A 25 5.73 0.41 8.98
CA ASN A 25 4.52 0.22 8.19
C ASN A 25 3.76 1.53 7.98
N THR A 26 3.74 2.46 8.93
CA THR A 26 3.15 3.80 8.70
C THR A 26 3.87 4.57 7.59
N ALA A 27 5.21 4.55 7.57
CA ALA A 27 5.98 5.18 6.51
C ALA A 27 5.74 4.50 5.15
N LEU A 28 5.72 3.18 5.12
CA LEU A 28 5.44 2.40 3.90
C LEU A 28 4.02 2.61 3.38
N CYS A 29 3.05 2.79 4.28
CA CYS A 29 1.68 3.19 3.93
C CYS A 29 1.62 4.57 3.27
N ALA A 30 2.41 5.53 3.77
CA ALA A 30 2.53 6.84 3.12
C ALA A 30 3.21 6.73 1.75
N GLU A 31 4.25 5.88 1.60
CA GLU A 31 4.91 5.60 0.32
C GLU A 31 3.94 4.96 -0.69
N ALA A 32 3.16 3.96 -0.26
CA ALA A 32 2.18 3.29 -1.12
C ALA A 32 1.05 4.23 -1.53
N THR A 33 0.58 5.07 -0.61
CA THR A 33 -0.43 6.10 -0.91
C THR A 33 0.11 7.10 -1.91
N LYS A 34 1.37 7.52 -1.77
CA LYS A 34 2.02 8.38 -2.76
C LYS A 34 2.16 7.70 -4.12
N ALA A 35 2.58 6.44 -4.15
CA ALA A 35 2.70 5.68 -5.40
C ALA A 35 1.37 5.66 -6.17
N LEU A 36 0.26 5.53 -5.45
CA LEU A 36 -1.09 5.61 -6.01
C LEU A 36 -1.48 6.97 -6.57
N LEU A 37 -1.19 8.05 -5.84
CA LEU A 37 -1.45 9.40 -6.29
C LEU A 37 -0.63 9.72 -7.56
N ASP A 38 0.64 9.31 -7.56
CA ASP A 38 1.52 9.45 -8.73
C ASP A 38 0.98 8.63 -9.92
N TYR A 39 0.46 7.42 -9.68
CA TYR A 39 -0.16 6.59 -10.72
C TYR A 39 -1.43 7.24 -11.30
N THR A 40 -2.33 7.72 -10.44
CA THR A 40 -3.55 8.42 -10.86
C THR A 40 -3.22 9.64 -11.74
N SER A 41 -2.17 10.39 -11.36
CA SER A 41 -1.66 11.51 -12.16
C SER A 41 -1.12 11.06 -13.51
N GLN A 42 -0.37 9.95 -13.57
CA GLN A 42 0.15 9.39 -14.82
C GLN A 42 -0.98 8.94 -15.75
N VAL A 43 -1.97 8.19 -15.25
CA VAL A 43 -3.13 7.74 -16.03
C VAL A 43 -3.93 8.93 -16.55
N THR A 44 -4.17 9.94 -15.70
CA THR A 44 -4.86 11.17 -16.11
C THR A 44 -4.09 11.90 -17.22
N THR A 45 -2.76 11.97 -17.11
CA THR A 45 -1.89 12.60 -18.11
C THR A 45 -1.85 11.81 -19.42
N ALA A 46 -1.89 10.48 -19.34
CA ALA A 46 -1.91 9.59 -20.50
C ALA A 46 -3.21 9.70 -21.31
N GLY A 47 -4.34 10.01 -20.66
CA GLY A 47 -5.63 10.18 -21.33
C GLY A 47 -6.10 8.88 -21.99
N THR A 48 -6.06 8.80 -23.32
CA THR A 48 -6.43 7.61 -24.10
C THR A 48 -5.22 6.83 -24.63
N ASP A 49 -4.00 7.20 -24.25
CA ASP A 49 -2.79 6.47 -24.62
C ASP A 49 -2.68 5.17 -23.80
N ILE A 50 -3.14 4.07 -24.41
CA ILE A 50 -3.14 2.73 -23.81
C ILE A 50 -1.72 2.27 -23.46
N ALA A 51 -0.70 2.62 -24.27
CA ALA A 51 0.67 2.22 -23.99
C ALA A 51 1.21 2.95 -22.75
N ALA A 52 0.93 4.24 -22.62
CA ALA A 52 1.29 5.02 -21.44
C ALA A 52 0.55 4.54 -20.18
N ILE A 53 -0.74 4.17 -20.28
CA ILE A 53 -1.49 3.60 -19.15
C ILE A 53 -0.91 2.24 -18.74
N ASN A 54 -0.67 1.32 -19.69
CA ASN A 54 -0.07 0.02 -19.39
C ASN A 54 1.33 0.15 -18.78
N LYS A 55 2.10 1.16 -19.20
CA LYS A 55 3.37 1.51 -18.54
C LYS A 55 3.14 1.98 -17.10
N ALA A 56 2.18 2.87 -16.86
CA ALA A 56 1.85 3.33 -15.52
C ALA A 56 1.41 2.17 -14.59
N ASN A 57 0.65 1.20 -15.10
CA ASN A 57 0.30 -0.02 -14.36
C ASN A 57 1.55 -0.81 -13.94
N THR A 58 2.46 -1.02 -14.90
CA THR A 58 3.74 -1.73 -14.67
C THR A 58 4.61 -1.00 -13.65
N ASP A 59 4.74 0.33 -13.78
CA ASP A 59 5.50 1.16 -12.87
C ASP A 59 4.91 1.13 -11.45
N LEU A 60 3.58 1.17 -11.32
CA LEU A 60 2.91 1.07 -10.03
C LEU A 60 3.11 -0.32 -9.40
N SER A 61 2.96 -1.40 -10.18
CA SER A 61 3.26 -2.75 -9.74
C SER A 61 4.67 -2.86 -9.16
N GLY A 62 5.68 -2.37 -9.89
CA GLY A 62 7.06 -2.36 -9.42
C GLY A 62 7.25 -1.58 -8.11
N LYS A 63 6.66 -0.38 -7.99
CA LYS A 63 6.71 0.40 -6.75
C LYS A 63 6.09 -0.37 -5.57
N LEU A 64 4.96 -1.04 -5.78
CA LEU A 64 4.30 -1.80 -4.72
C LEU A 64 5.11 -3.03 -4.32
N THR A 65 5.76 -3.71 -5.27
CA THR A 65 6.74 -4.78 -4.97
C THR A 65 7.88 -4.26 -4.11
N ASP A 66 8.46 -3.10 -4.45
CA ASP A 66 9.57 -2.51 -3.69
C ASP A 66 9.16 -2.10 -2.27
N ILE A 67 7.94 -1.58 -2.09
CA ILE A 67 7.40 -1.24 -0.76
C ILE A 67 7.08 -2.53 0.01
N SER A 68 6.47 -3.52 -0.64
CA SER A 68 6.14 -4.81 -0.05
C SER A 68 7.37 -5.58 0.45
N ALA A 69 8.50 -5.47 -0.25
CA ALA A 69 9.75 -6.08 0.16
C ALA A 69 10.29 -5.53 1.50
N LYS A 70 9.83 -4.34 1.91
CA LYS A 70 10.18 -3.68 3.18
C LYS A 70 9.09 -3.79 4.24
N ALA A 71 7.88 -4.18 3.84
CA ALA A 71 6.73 -4.30 4.73
C ALA A 71 6.73 -5.67 5.42
N ASP A 72 6.03 -5.76 6.56
CA ASP A 72 5.81 -7.00 7.29
C ASP A 72 4.32 -7.27 7.52
N GLY A 73 4.00 -8.53 7.82
CA GLY A 73 2.65 -8.94 8.23
C GLY A 73 1.60 -8.76 7.14
N ASP A 74 0.44 -8.21 7.50
CA ASP A 74 -0.69 -8.09 6.58
C ASP A 74 -0.50 -6.97 5.54
N LEU A 75 0.27 -5.93 5.87
CA LEU A 75 0.62 -4.89 4.89
C LEU A 75 1.41 -5.49 3.72
N LYS A 76 2.39 -6.35 4.02
CA LYS A 76 3.15 -7.07 2.98
C LYS A 76 2.24 -7.88 2.06
N LYS A 77 1.36 -8.71 2.63
CA LYS A 77 0.45 -9.56 1.83
C LYS A 77 -0.45 -8.72 0.93
N THR A 78 -0.99 -7.62 1.45
CA THR A 78 -1.83 -6.73 0.66
C THR A 78 -1.03 -6.08 -0.47
N LEU A 79 0.14 -5.52 -0.18
CA LEU A 79 0.99 -4.89 -1.19
C LEU A 79 1.46 -5.89 -2.27
N ASP A 80 1.78 -7.14 -1.89
CA ASP A 80 2.10 -8.21 -2.85
C ASP A 80 0.90 -8.54 -3.77
N SER A 81 -0.30 -8.66 -3.19
CA SER A 81 -1.54 -8.92 -3.96
C SER A 81 -1.86 -7.76 -4.92
N MET A 82 -1.70 -6.53 -4.45
CA MET A 82 -1.89 -5.31 -5.24
C MET A 82 -0.87 -5.23 -6.37
N ALA A 83 0.41 -5.51 -6.10
CA ALA A 83 1.46 -5.52 -7.11
C ALA A 83 1.17 -6.56 -8.21
N SER A 84 0.76 -7.78 -7.84
CA SER A 84 0.38 -8.83 -8.80
C SER A 84 -0.80 -8.37 -9.66
N THR A 85 -1.85 -7.81 -9.05
CA THR A 85 -3.03 -7.34 -9.77
C THR A 85 -2.65 -6.32 -10.85
N TRP A 86 -1.72 -5.40 -10.56
CA TRP A 86 -1.24 -4.39 -11.53
C TRP A 86 -0.21 -4.89 -12.53
N ALA A 87 0.53 -5.96 -12.22
CA ALA A 87 1.36 -6.62 -13.20
C ALA A 87 0.51 -7.31 -14.28
N ASP A 88 -0.61 -7.90 -13.85
CA ASP A 88 -1.52 -8.66 -14.72
C ASP A 88 -2.48 -7.74 -15.49
N LEU A 89 -2.79 -6.56 -14.94
CA LEU A 89 -3.71 -5.64 -15.58
C LEU A 89 -3.06 -4.93 -16.78
N LYS A 90 -3.50 -5.33 -17.97
CA LYS A 90 -3.24 -4.62 -19.22
C LYS A 90 -4.54 -4.28 -19.92
N ILE A 91 -4.64 -3.02 -20.35
CA ILE A 91 -5.68 -2.59 -21.28
C ILE A 91 -5.26 -3.03 -22.69
N ASP A 92 -6.16 -3.71 -23.38
CA ASP A 92 -6.04 -4.11 -24.77
C ASP A 92 -7.26 -3.59 -25.53
N ALA A 93 -7.04 -2.76 -26.55
CA ALA A 93 -8.12 -2.20 -27.37
C ALA A 93 -8.93 -3.26 -28.13
N SER A 94 -8.34 -4.45 -28.35
CA SER A 94 -9.00 -5.58 -28.99
C SER A 94 -9.82 -6.45 -28.02
N ASP A 95 -9.62 -6.27 -26.71
CA ASP A 95 -10.40 -6.93 -25.66
C ASP A 95 -11.21 -5.90 -24.84
N PRO A 96 -12.51 -5.72 -25.13
CA PRO A 96 -13.34 -4.77 -24.38
C PRO A 96 -13.50 -5.13 -22.89
N ASN A 97 -13.21 -6.36 -22.48
CA ASN A 97 -13.24 -6.75 -21.07
C ASN A 97 -12.07 -6.13 -20.29
N SER A 98 -10.91 -5.95 -20.93
CA SER A 98 -9.72 -5.39 -20.31
C SER A 98 -9.93 -3.96 -19.77
N ILE A 99 -10.71 -3.13 -20.47
CA ILE A 99 -11.07 -1.77 -20.05
C ILE A 99 -12.02 -1.81 -18.84
N THR A 100 -12.97 -2.76 -18.87
CA THR A 100 -13.94 -2.94 -17.77
C THR A 100 -13.22 -3.42 -16.52
N GLU A 101 -12.30 -4.38 -16.65
CA GLU A 101 -11.47 -4.87 -15.56
C GLU A 101 -10.57 -3.76 -15.00
N PHE A 102 -9.92 -2.98 -15.87
CA PHE A 102 -9.11 -1.83 -15.46
C PHE A 102 -9.91 -0.85 -14.60
N THR A 103 -11.11 -0.51 -15.05
CA THR A 103 -11.99 0.43 -14.35
C THR A 103 -12.43 -0.13 -13.00
N SER A 104 -12.81 -1.41 -12.96
CA SER A 104 -13.27 -2.07 -11.72
C SER A 104 -12.17 -2.18 -10.68
N LYS A 105 -10.97 -2.64 -11.07
CA LYS A 105 -9.83 -2.76 -10.16
C LYS A 105 -9.36 -1.39 -9.66
N SER A 106 -9.35 -0.39 -10.53
CA SER A 106 -8.91 0.97 -10.16
C SER A 106 -9.82 1.60 -9.12
N ALA A 107 -11.12 1.29 -9.13
CA ALA A 107 -12.08 1.79 -8.15
C ALA A 107 -11.88 1.21 -6.74
N ASN A 108 -11.39 -0.03 -6.63
CA ASN A 108 -11.28 -0.73 -5.35
C ASN A 108 -9.90 -0.53 -4.68
N PHE A 109 -8.88 -0.23 -5.47
CA PHE A 109 -7.49 -0.18 -5.03
C PHE A 109 -7.24 0.76 -3.84
N ASP A 110 -7.85 1.95 -3.88
CA ASP A 110 -7.69 2.96 -2.85
C ASP A 110 -8.27 2.50 -1.50
N SER A 111 -9.32 1.67 -1.54
CA SER A 111 -9.95 1.10 -0.35
C SER A 111 -9.15 -0.06 0.24
N GLU A 112 -8.56 -0.91 -0.62
CA GLU A 112 -7.71 -2.01 -0.22
C GLU A 112 -6.44 -1.51 0.49
N LEU A 113 -5.81 -0.45 -0.03
CA LEU A 113 -4.64 0.13 0.62
C LEU A 113 -4.99 0.74 1.97
N ARG A 114 -6.09 1.51 2.05
CA ARG A 114 -6.54 2.11 3.32
C ARG A 114 -6.80 1.05 4.39
N ALA A 115 -7.40 -0.07 4.02
CA ALA A 115 -7.67 -1.17 4.94
C ALA A 115 -6.38 -1.85 5.44
N ALA A 116 -5.36 -1.97 4.60
CA ALA A 116 -4.06 -2.53 5.02
C ALA A 116 -3.22 -1.57 5.87
N CYS A 117 -3.56 -0.28 5.83
CA CYS A 117 -2.86 0.79 6.53
C CYS A 117 -3.55 1.25 7.83
N SER A 118 -4.67 0.63 8.20
CA SER A 118 -5.45 0.90 9.42
C SER A 118 -5.14 -0.06 10.56
#